data_AF-F7L1Y6-F1
#
_entry.id   AF-F7L1Y6-F1
#
_cell.length_a   1.000
_cell.length_b   1.000
_cell.length_c   1.000
_cell.angle_alpha   90.00
_cell.angle_beta   90.00
_cell.angle_gamma   90.00
#
_symmetry.space_group_name_H-M   'P 1'
#
loop_
_entity.id
_entity.type
_entity.pdbx_description
1 polymer ?
#
loop_
_entity_poly.entity_id
_entity_poly.type
_entity_poly.pdbx_seq_one_letter_code
_entity_poly.pdbx_strand_id
1 'polypeptide(L)'
;MLKVDYNNPNKLDKLEEFYLNHDWKTLYKDEETLMVSHEEADTQGYEYNIHTFDNSKAELAIIVSVGATGKVSEAELVNMLKEAKSFIKK
;
A
#
# COMPACT_ATOMS: atom_id res chain seq x y z
N MET A 1 -5.80 -11.15 -7.76
CA MET A 1 -5.87 -9.68 -7.68
C MET A 1 -7.16 -9.33 -6.95
N LEU A 2 -7.07 -8.69 -5.77
CA LEU A 2 -8.26 -8.23 -5.05
C LEU A 2 -9.00 -7.23 -5.94
N LYS A 3 -10.30 -7.48 -6.19
CA LYS A 3 -11.13 -6.51 -6.89
C LYS A 3 -11.52 -5.41 -5.90
N VAL A 4 -10.88 -4.26 -6.00
CA VAL A 4 -11.21 -3.10 -5.16
C VAL A 4 -12.50 -2.47 -5.69
N ASP A 5 -13.47 -2.29 -4.79
CA ASP A 5 -14.66 -1.47 -5.05
C ASP A 5 -14.33 -0.03 -4.66
N TYR A 6 -14.05 0.82 -5.66
CA TYR A 6 -13.65 2.23 -5.45
C TYR A 6 -14.73 3.08 -4.80
N ASN A 7 -16.01 2.70 -4.95
CA ASN A 7 -17.15 3.42 -4.39
C ASN A 7 -17.46 3.01 -2.95
N ASN A 8 -16.84 1.94 -2.45
CA ASN A 8 -17.03 1.52 -1.08
C ASN A 8 -16.30 2.50 -0.13
N PRO A 9 -17.00 3.14 0.82
CA PRO A 9 -16.36 4.03 1.79
C PRO A 9 -15.30 3.31 2.65
N ASN A 10 -15.47 1.99 2.87
CA ASN A 10 -14.56 1.17 3.67
C ASN A 10 -13.58 0.37 2.79
N LYS A 11 -13.27 0.85 1.58
CA LYS A 11 -12.38 0.13 0.64
C LYS A 11 -10.98 -0.12 1.21
N LEU A 12 -10.45 0.82 1.99
CA LEU A 12 -9.13 0.70 2.60
C LEU A 12 -9.12 -0.38 3.70
N ASP A 13 -10.18 -0.44 4.52
CA ASP A 13 -10.34 -1.47 5.55
C ASP A 13 -10.41 -2.87 4.95
N LYS A 14 -11.19 -3.05 3.86
CA LYS A 14 -11.28 -4.33 3.16
C LYS A 14 -9.95 -4.74 2.52
N LEU A 15 -9.19 -3.76 2.03
CA LEU A 15 -7.85 -4.01 1.47
C LEU A 15 -6.87 -4.43 2.56
N GLU A 16 -6.88 -3.76 3.71
CA GLU A 16 -6.08 -4.14 4.87
C GLU A 16 -6.45 -5.55 5.36
N GLU A 17 -7.74 -5.83 5.55
CA GLU A 17 -8.24 -7.15 5.95
C GLU A 17 -7.75 -8.24 4.99
N PHE A 18 -7.79 -7.98 3.68
CA PHE A 18 -7.24 -8.90 2.69
C PHE A 18 -5.75 -9.18 2.96
N TYR A 19 -4.92 -8.17 3.15
CA TYR A 19 -3.49 -8.35 3.41
C TYR A 19 -3.23 -9.11 4.73
N LEU A 20 -3.89 -8.72 5.82
CA LEU A 20 -3.73 -9.37 7.11
C LEU A 20 -4.11 -10.86 7.08
N ASN A 21 -5.11 -11.23 6.26
CA ASN A 21 -5.51 -12.62 6.04
C ASN A 21 -4.52 -13.45 5.20
N HIS A 22 -3.45 -12.84 4.67
CA HIS A 22 -2.42 -13.51 3.86
C HIS A 22 -1.01 -13.33 4.48
N ASP A 23 -0.92 -13.20 5.80
CA ASP A 23 0.34 -13.06 6.55
C ASP A 23 1.16 -11.79 6.21
N TRP A 24 0.49 -10.73 5.73
CA TRP A 24 1.08 -9.40 5.64
C TRP A 24 0.87 -8.62 6.95
N LYS A 25 1.65 -7.57 7.14
CA LYS A 25 1.58 -6.67 8.30
C LYS A 25 1.31 -5.25 7.83
N THR A 26 0.42 -4.54 8.51
CA THR A 26 0.25 -3.09 8.33
C THR A 26 1.44 -2.35 8.92
N LEU A 27 2.07 -1.51 8.11
CA LEU A 27 3.13 -0.59 8.53
C LEU A 27 2.58 0.80 8.83
N TYR A 28 1.65 1.25 7.99
CA TYR A 28 1.04 2.57 8.09
C TYR A 28 -0.36 2.56 7.50
N LYS A 29 -1.27 3.32 8.11
CA LYS A 29 -2.61 3.52 7.59
C LYS A 29 -3.11 4.91 7.99
N ASP A 30 -3.67 5.64 7.02
CA ASP A 30 -4.46 6.86 7.23
C ASP A 30 -5.81 6.74 6.50
N GLU A 31 -6.51 7.87 6.28
CA GLU A 31 -7.82 7.88 5.61
C GLU A 31 -7.76 7.47 4.12
N GLU A 32 -6.61 7.64 3.47
CA GLU A 32 -6.43 7.50 2.02
C GLU A 32 -5.37 6.47 1.64
N THR A 33 -4.51 6.10 2.60
CA THR A 33 -3.25 5.44 2.37
C THR A 33 -3.13 4.20 3.25
N LEU A 34 -2.68 3.10 2.65
CA LEU A 34 -2.31 1.87 3.35
C LEU A 34 -0.92 1.44 2.88
N MET A 35 0.00 1.23 3.82
CA MET A 35 1.27 0.58 3.59
C MET A 35 1.31 -0.74 4.33
N VAL A 36 1.64 -1.80 3.61
CA VAL A 36 1.77 -3.15 4.15
C VAL A 36 3.10 -3.75 3.73
N SER A 37 3.58 -4.69 4.54
CA SER A 37 4.77 -5.47 4.23
C SER A 37 4.54 -6.96 4.44
N HIS A 38 5.27 -7.76 3.69
CA HIS A 38 5.43 -9.19 3.91
C HIS A 38 6.92 -9.54 3.93
N GLU A 39 7.26 -10.52 4.75
CA GLU A 39 8.64 -10.99 4.91
C GLU A 39 8.64 -12.50 4.69
N GLU A 40 9.34 -12.92 3.64
CA GLU A 40 9.53 -14.33 3.28
C GLU A 40 10.73 -14.88 4.04
N ALA A 41 10.45 -15.58 5.14
CA ALA A 41 11.44 -16.06 6.09
C ALA A 41 12.54 -16.92 5.43
N ASP A 42 12.18 -17.72 4.42
CA ASP A 42 13.09 -18.67 3.78
C ASP A 42 14.06 -18.01 2.79
N THR A 43 13.72 -16.81 2.29
CA THR A 43 14.46 -16.17 1.19
C THR A 43 15.09 -14.83 1.56
N GLN A 44 14.87 -14.33 2.78
CA GLN A 44 15.15 -12.94 3.15
C GLN A 44 14.50 -11.95 2.18
N GLY A 45 13.38 -12.35 1.58
CA GLY A 45 12.58 -11.53 0.68
C GLY A 45 11.72 -10.57 1.48
N TYR A 46 11.76 -9.30 1.13
CA TYR A 46 10.90 -8.27 1.70
C TYR A 46 10.00 -7.73 0.60
N GLU A 47 8.71 -7.73 0.85
CA GLU A 47 7.71 -7.17 -0.05
C GLU A 47 6.99 -6.02 0.63
N TYR A 48 6.70 -4.97 -0.13
CA TYR A 48 5.98 -3.80 0.33
C TYR A 48 4.94 -3.41 -0.69
N ASN A 49 3.73 -3.08 -0.24
CA ASN A 49 2.73 -2.44 -1.07
C ASN A 49 2.27 -1.14 -0.41
N ILE A 50 2.28 -0.07 -1.18
CA ILE A 50 1.76 1.24 -0.79
C ILE A 50 0.56 1.53 -1.69
N HIS A 51 -0.61 1.65 -1.10
CA HIS A 51 -1.84 2.05 -1.77
C HIS A 51 -2.20 3.44 -1.33
N THR A 52 -2.48 4.35 -2.26
CA THR A 52 -3.05 5.67 -1.97
C THR A 52 -4.21 5.94 -2.91
N PHE A 53 -5.36 6.31 -2.34
CA PHE A 53 -6.57 6.66 -3.06
C PHE A 53 -6.76 8.17 -3.06
N ASP A 54 -7.13 8.75 -4.21
CA ASP A 54 -7.61 10.13 -4.24
C ASP A 54 -9.14 10.11 -4.19
N ASN A 55 -9.67 10.31 -2.98
CA ASN A 55 -11.12 10.31 -2.76
C ASN A 55 -11.84 11.50 -3.40
N SER A 56 -11.13 12.49 -3.95
CA SER A 56 -11.72 13.60 -4.72
C SER A 56 -12.06 13.21 -6.17
N LYS A 57 -11.53 12.08 -6.65
CA LYS A 57 -11.79 11.53 -7.99
C LYS A 57 -12.60 10.24 -7.86
N ALA A 58 -13.39 9.92 -8.89
CA ALA A 58 -14.24 8.74 -8.84
C ALA A 58 -13.46 7.41 -8.73
N GLU A 59 -12.30 7.29 -9.38
CA GLU A 59 -11.59 5.99 -9.51
C GLU A 59 -10.06 6.13 -9.58
N LEU A 60 -9.45 7.11 -8.88
CA LEU A 60 -7.99 7.25 -8.89
C LEU A 60 -7.36 6.56 -7.68
N ALA A 61 -6.48 5.60 -7.94
CA ALA A 61 -5.56 5.03 -6.96
C ALA A 61 -4.16 4.90 -7.56
N ILE A 62 -3.15 5.11 -6.73
CA ILE A 62 -1.76 4.82 -7.06
C ILE A 62 -1.28 3.70 -6.14
N ILE A 63 -0.65 2.70 -6.76
CA ILE A 63 -0.15 1.51 -6.07
C ILE A 63 1.33 1.38 -6.38
N VAL A 64 2.16 1.28 -5.35
CA VAL A 64 3.59 1.02 -5.46
C VAL A 64 3.87 -0.35 -4.84
N SER A 65 4.42 -1.27 -5.62
CA SER A 65 4.83 -2.61 -5.19
C SER A 65 6.35 -2.73 -5.26
N VAL A 66 6.98 -3.12 -4.16
CA VAL A 66 8.44 -3.22 -4.04
C VAL A 66 8.81 -4.61 -3.53
N GLY A 67 9.64 -5.31 -4.28
CA GLY A 67 10.35 -6.50 -3.80
C GLY A 67 11.81 -6.15 -3.54
N ALA A 68 12.36 -6.59 -2.42
CA ALA A 68 13.73 -6.31 -2.03
C ALA A 68 14.39 -7.52 -1.36
N THR A 69 15.71 -7.65 -1.52
CA THR A 69 16.54 -8.66 -0.83
C THR A 69 17.08 -8.16 0.51
N GLY A 70 16.60 -7.00 0.96
CA GLY A 70 16.98 -6.35 2.21
C GLY A 70 15.85 -5.43 2.66
N LYS A 71 15.76 -5.20 3.97
CA LYS A 71 14.68 -4.40 4.55
C LYS A 71 14.77 -2.95 4.05
N VAL A 72 13.70 -2.48 3.41
CA VAL A 72 13.54 -1.07 3.04
C VAL A 72 13.20 -0.27 4.29
N SER A 73 13.86 0.87 4.47
CA SER A 73 13.61 1.73 5.64
C SER A 73 12.26 2.44 5.53
N GLU A 74 11.67 2.79 6.67
CA GLU A 74 10.43 3.58 6.71
C GLU A 74 10.59 4.91 5.96
N ALA A 75 11.75 5.57 6.08
CA ALA A 75 12.02 6.83 5.38
C ALA A 75 12.00 6.67 3.85
N GLU A 76 12.52 5.57 3.32
CA GLU A 76 12.48 5.26 1.89
C GLU A 76 11.04 5.01 1.42
N LEU A 77 10.26 4.22 2.16
CA LEU A 77 8.85 3.96 1.86
C LEU A 77 8.02 5.25 1.86
N VAL A 78 8.25 6.14 2.85
CA VAL A 78 7.59 7.45 2.92
C VAL A 78 8.00 8.34 1.74
N ASN A 79 9.25 8.29 1.29
CA ASN A 79 9.68 9.04 0.11
C ASN A 79 9.03 8.52 -1.17
N MET A 80 8.91 7.19 -1.33
CA MET A 80 8.17 6.59 -2.45
C MET A 80 6.70 7.03 -2.44
N LEU A 81 6.05 7.08 -1.26
CA LEU A 81 4.69 7.61 -1.13
C LEU A 81 4.62 9.08 -1.58
N LYS A 82 5.55 9.93 -1.15
CA LYS A 82 5.57 11.35 -1.54
C LYS A 82 5.71 11.50 -3.06
N GLU A 83 6.60 10.73 -3.66
CA GLU A 83 6.77 10.71 -5.12
C GLU A 83 5.52 10.22 -5.83
N ALA A 84 4.92 9.12 -5.36
CA ALA A 84 3.64 8.62 -5.87
C ALA A 84 2.53 9.67 -5.80
N LYS A 85 2.35 10.33 -4.66
CA LYS A 85 1.36 11.41 -4.48
C LYS A 85 1.63 12.62 -5.39
N SER A 86 2.87 12.85 -5.82
CA SER A 86 3.21 13.97 -6.72
C SER A 86 2.63 13.81 -8.14
N PHE A 87 2.31 12.59 -8.57
CA PHE A 87 1.65 12.34 -9.86
C PHE A 87 0.17 12.74 -9.87
N ILE A 88 -0.45 12.87 -8.69
CA ILE A 88 -1.80 13.38 -8.52
C ILE A 88 -1.71 14.91 -8.64
N LYS A 89 -1.79 15.42 -9.88
CA LYS A 89 -1.83 16.86 -10.13
C LYS A 89 -3.08 17.45 -9.44
N LYS A 90 -2.88 18.50 -8.65
CA LYS A 90 -3.96 19.31 -8.08
C LYS A 90 -4.81 19.97 -9.16
#